data_AF-A0AAU0LVR8-F1
#
_entry.id   AF-A0AAU0LVR8-F1
#
_cell.length_a   1.000
_cell.length_b   1.000
_cell.length_c   1.000
_cell.angle_alpha   90.00
_cell.angle_beta   90.00
_cell.angle_gamma   90.00
#
_symmetry.space_group_name_H-M   'P 1'
#
loop_
_entity.id
_entity.type
_entity.pdbx_description
1 polymer ?
#
loop_
_entity_poly.entity_id
_entity_poly.type
_entity_poly.pdbx_seq_one_letter_code
_entity_poly.pdbx_strand_id
1 'polypeptide(L)'
;MQSNQEKLVAHILDQLDLNSAAIPAETYDTLISDRPQLVDIDDMISYIKRIGTALDAIDKTVELVEKIEDETSILIHKLKFISATDRPKVLVLDQIQPLEINRSAYLQEAIKIAGGIPVTTENEADKIIVIGHGEQTFIQIPQLLNTAAIASSKAIELDQVFIMTSEQFAQIPGYNYLSELESLAEILQPKYFVYGHEGNDWLQFQLS
;
A
#
# COMPACT_ATOMS: atom_id res chain seq x y z
N MET A 1 9.56 -21.29 6.97
CA MET A 1 8.93 -19.96 6.87
C MET A 1 8.87 -19.63 5.38
N GLN A 2 7.70 -19.37 4.81
CA GLN A 2 7.59 -19.02 3.39
C GLN A 2 8.23 -17.64 3.14
N SER A 3 8.98 -17.52 2.06
CA SER A 3 9.54 -16.27 1.55
C SER A 3 8.43 -15.33 1.05
N ASN A 4 8.73 -14.02 0.98
CA ASN A 4 7.78 -13.03 0.45
C ASN A 4 7.34 -13.36 -0.98
N GLN A 5 8.25 -13.92 -1.77
CA GLN A 5 7.97 -14.32 -3.14
C GLN A 5 7.00 -15.51 -3.21
N GLU A 6 7.18 -16.52 -2.36
CA GLU A 6 6.22 -17.64 -2.26
C GLU A 6 4.84 -17.16 -1.82
N LYS A 7 4.77 -16.21 -0.86
CA LYS A 7 3.52 -15.62 -0.42
C LYS A 7 2.82 -14.86 -1.55
N LEU A 8 3.56 -14.03 -2.30
CA LEU A 8 3.02 -13.27 -3.43
C LEU A 8 2.47 -14.19 -4.52
N VAL A 9 3.25 -15.19 -4.95
CA VAL A 9 2.79 -16.17 -5.95
C VAL A 9 1.54 -16.89 -5.44
N ALA A 10 1.56 -17.40 -4.21
CA ALA A 10 0.40 -18.09 -3.63
C ALA A 10 -0.86 -17.19 -3.59
N HIS A 11 -0.71 -15.90 -3.30
CA HIS A 11 -1.82 -14.96 -3.29
C HIS A 11 -2.38 -14.70 -4.69
N ILE A 12 -1.53 -14.51 -5.70
CA ILE A 12 -1.99 -14.33 -7.09
C ILE A 12 -2.70 -15.60 -7.59
N LEU A 13 -2.20 -16.78 -7.23
CA LEU A 13 -2.87 -18.04 -7.56
C LEU A 13 -4.27 -18.14 -6.95
N ASP A 14 -4.42 -17.72 -5.69
CA ASP A 14 -5.71 -17.65 -5.00
C ASP A 14 -6.67 -16.67 -5.71
N GLN A 15 -6.19 -15.50 -6.10
CA GLN A 15 -6.96 -14.52 -6.87
C GLN A 15 -7.37 -15.02 -8.26
N LEU A 16 -6.55 -15.87 -8.87
CA LEU A 16 -6.87 -16.58 -10.11
C LEU A 16 -7.71 -17.85 -9.86
N ASP A 17 -8.15 -18.13 -8.63
CA ASP A 17 -8.89 -19.34 -8.27
C ASP A 17 -8.16 -20.62 -8.76
N LEU A 18 -6.84 -20.63 -8.63
CA LEU A 18 -5.98 -21.75 -9.00
C LEU A 18 -5.47 -22.45 -7.74
N ASN A 19 -5.69 -23.76 -7.67
CA ASN A 19 -5.18 -24.56 -6.58
C ASN A 19 -3.65 -24.75 -6.73
N SER A 20 -2.88 -24.13 -5.85
CA SER A 20 -1.41 -24.23 -5.83
C SER A 20 -0.90 -25.68 -5.70
N ALA A 21 -1.66 -26.57 -5.05
CA ALA A 21 -1.30 -27.99 -4.93
C ALA A 21 -1.48 -28.79 -6.23
N ALA A 22 -2.21 -28.26 -7.21
CA ALA A 22 -2.40 -28.88 -8.52
C ALA A 22 -1.34 -28.45 -9.55
N ILE A 23 -0.49 -27.48 -9.20
CA ILE A 23 0.56 -26.97 -10.09
C ILE A 23 1.79 -27.89 -10.03
N PRO A 24 2.38 -28.29 -11.17
CA PRO A 24 3.62 -29.05 -11.18
C PRO A 24 4.74 -28.33 -10.43
N ALA A 25 5.51 -29.07 -9.62
CA ALA A 25 6.57 -28.49 -8.78
C ALA A 25 7.59 -27.66 -9.59
N GLU A 26 8.00 -28.14 -10.76
CA GLU A 26 8.94 -27.43 -11.64
C GLU A 26 8.39 -26.08 -12.13
N THR A 27 7.09 -26.03 -12.45
CA THR A 27 6.41 -24.79 -12.84
C THR A 27 6.33 -23.84 -11.65
N TYR A 28 5.94 -24.33 -10.48
CA TYR A 28 5.87 -23.52 -9.25
C TYR A 28 7.24 -22.94 -8.87
N ASP A 29 8.30 -23.75 -8.94
CA ASP A 29 9.68 -23.35 -8.67
C ASP A 29 10.15 -22.24 -9.63
N THR A 30 9.70 -22.29 -10.88
CA THR A 30 9.96 -21.23 -11.87
C THR A 30 9.25 -19.93 -11.48
N LEU A 31 8.00 -19.99 -11.05
CA LEU A 31 7.23 -18.81 -10.64
C LEU A 31 7.81 -18.12 -9.40
N ILE A 32 8.25 -18.88 -8.41
CA ILE A 32 8.88 -18.32 -7.20
C ILE A 32 10.32 -17.82 -7.46
N SER A 33 10.93 -18.21 -8.57
CA SER A 33 12.25 -17.73 -8.98
C SER A 33 12.18 -16.40 -9.74
N ASP A 34 11.07 -16.12 -10.42
CA ASP A 34 10.79 -14.80 -11.01
C ASP A 34 10.51 -13.80 -9.89
N ARG A 35 11.46 -12.89 -9.62
CA ARG A 35 11.35 -11.85 -8.58
C ARG A 35 11.18 -10.49 -9.24
N PRO A 36 9.96 -10.12 -9.64
CA PRO A 36 9.74 -8.83 -10.26
C PRO A 36 9.99 -7.70 -9.26
N GLN A 37 10.46 -6.56 -9.78
CA GLN A 37 10.40 -5.32 -9.05
C GLN A 37 9.03 -4.70 -9.33
N LEU A 38 8.11 -4.78 -8.37
CA LEU A 38 6.75 -4.25 -8.51
C LEU A 38 6.71 -2.83 -7.94
N VAL A 39 6.59 -1.83 -8.82
CA VAL A 39 6.52 -0.41 -8.43
C VAL A 39 5.16 0.17 -8.74
N ASP A 40 4.63 -0.09 -9.94
CA ASP A 40 3.39 0.51 -10.43
C ASP A 40 2.38 -0.56 -10.92
N ILE A 41 1.29 -0.07 -11.52
CA ILE A 41 0.23 -0.93 -12.05
C ILE A 41 0.70 -1.77 -13.26
N ASP A 42 1.59 -1.22 -14.10
CA ASP A 42 2.05 -1.90 -15.31
C ASP A 42 2.95 -3.10 -14.94
N ASP A 43 3.78 -2.94 -13.91
CA ASP A 43 4.56 -4.03 -13.32
C ASP A 43 3.65 -5.16 -12.79
N MET A 44 2.59 -4.78 -12.07
CA MET A 44 1.60 -5.72 -11.53
C MET A 44 0.88 -6.50 -12.62
N ILE A 45 0.34 -5.80 -13.61
CA ILE A 45 -0.37 -6.42 -14.74
C ILE A 45 0.56 -7.32 -15.53
N SER A 46 1.79 -6.86 -15.80
CA SER A 46 2.79 -7.64 -16.51
C SER A 46 3.14 -8.92 -15.76
N TYR A 47 3.23 -8.85 -14.43
CA TYR A 47 3.54 -10.01 -13.60
C TYR A 47 2.39 -11.01 -13.55
N ILE A 48 1.16 -10.55 -13.36
CA ILE A 48 -0.05 -11.40 -13.40
C ILE A 48 -0.17 -12.09 -14.76
N LYS A 49 0.06 -11.37 -15.86
CA LYS A 49 0.07 -11.95 -17.22
C LYS A 49 1.14 -13.03 -17.41
N ARG A 50 2.33 -12.85 -16.82
CA ARG A 50 3.40 -13.88 -16.85
C ARG A 50 2.96 -15.15 -16.12
N ILE A 51 2.40 -15.03 -14.92
CA ILE A 51 1.88 -16.18 -14.15
C ILE A 51 0.75 -16.87 -14.93
N GLY A 52 -0.21 -16.11 -15.43
CA GLY A 52 -1.33 -16.61 -16.21
C GLY A 52 -0.91 -17.41 -17.44
N THR A 53 0.07 -16.90 -18.18
CA THR A 53 0.64 -17.56 -19.37
C THR A 53 1.36 -18.85 -18.99
N ALA A 54 2.12 -18.86 -17.89
CA ALA A 54 2.85 -20.04 -17.44
C ALA A 54 1.92 -21.19 -16.99
N LEU A 55 0.68 -20.87 -16.62
CA LEU A 55 -0.31 -21.81 -16.09
C LEU A 55 -1.47 -22.08 -17.06
N ASP A 56 -1.43 -21.53 -18.27
CA ASP A 56 -2.50 -21.61 -19.27
C ASP A 56 -3.87 -21.14 -18.73
N ALA A 57 -3.86 -20.14 -17.84
CA ALA A 57 -5.03 -19.61 -17.15
C ALA A 57 -5.48 -18.26 -17.75
N ILE A 58 -5.53 -18.17 -19.07
CA ILE A 58 -5.68 -16.89 -19.80
C ILE A 58 -6.98 -16.15 -19.43
N ASP A 59 -8.12 -16.83 -19.43
CA ASP A 59 -9.42 -16.17 -19.17
C ASP A 59 -9.46 -15.53 -17.77
N LYS A 60 -9.06 -16.30 -16.74
CA LYS A 60 -8.99 -15.81 -15.35
C LYS A 60 -7.98 -14.67 -15.17
N THR A 61 -6.91 -14.71 -15.95
CA THR A 61 -5.88 -13.67 -15.95
C THR A 61 -6.43 -12.37 -16.52
N VAL A 62 -7.20 -12.44 -17.61
CA VAL A 62 -7.86 -11.28 -18.20
C VAL A 62 -8.84 -10.67 -17.19
N GLU A 63 -9.68 -11.49 -16.55
CA GLU A 63 -10.63 -11.01 -15.54
C GLU A 63 -9.94 -10.29 -14.36
N LEU A 64 -8.86 -10.86 -13.82
CA LEU A 64 -8.11 -10.24 -12.71
C LEU A 64 -7.43 -8.92 -13.14
N VAL A 65 -6.85 -8.89 -14.34
CA VAL A 65 -6.22 -7.68 -14.89
C VAL A 65 -7.26 -6.58 -15.11
N GLU A 66 -8.39 -6.89 -15.74
CA GLU A 66 -9.48 -5.93 -15.95
C GLU A 66 -9.97 -5.34 -14.63
N LYS A 67 -10.15 -6.18 -13.60
CA LYS A 67 -10.51 -5.71 -12.26
C LYS A 67 -9.49 -4.71 -11.69
N ILE A 68 -8.20 -5.03 -11.75
CA ILE A 68 -7.14 -4.16 -11.21
C ILE A 68 -7.07 -2.84 -11.99
N GLU A 69 -7.16 -2.90 -13.31
CA GLU A 69 -7.17 -1.73 -14.20
C GLU A 69 -8.37 -0.83 -13.92
N ASP A 70 -9.58 -1.40 -13.85
CA ASP A 70 -10.82 -0.65 -13.65
C ASP A 70 -10.85 0.03 -12.28
N GLU A 71 -10.56 -0.68 -11.20
CA GLU A 71 -10.57 -0.11 -9.84
C GLU A 71 -9.52 0.99 -9.68
N THR A 72 -8.31 0.79 -10.23
CA THR A 72 -7.26 1.82 -10.20
C THR A 72 -7.65 3.03 -11.05
N SER A 73 -8.26 2.79 -12.22
CA SER A 73 -8.75 3.86 -13.11
C SER A 73 -9.86 4.68 -12.47
N ILE A 74 -10.80 4.05 -11.75
CA ILE A 74 -11.86 4.74 -10.98
C ILE A 74 -11.24 5.70 -9.98
N LEU A 75 -10.22 5.25 -9.24
CA LEU A 75 -9.52 6.05 -8.25
C LEU A 75 -8.82 7.25 -8.91
N ILE A 76 -8.02 7.02 -9.96
CA ILE A 76 -7.35 8.09 -10.72
C ILE A 76 -8.36 9.09 -11.30
N HIS A 77 -9.47 8.61 -11.84
CA HIS A 77 -10.49 9.47 -12.46
C HIS A 77 -11.23 10.35 -11.45
N LYS A 78 -11.51 9.86 -10.24
CA LYS A 78 -12.10 10.67 -9.16
C LYS A 78 -11.16 11.79 -8.72
N LEU A 79 -9.84 11.55 -8.77
CA LEU A 79 -8.80 12.50 -8.38
C LEU A 79 -8.45 13.54 -9.44
N LYS A 80 -8.87 13.38 -10.69
CA LYS A 80 -8.45 14.24 -11.82
C LYS A 80 -8.80 15.73 -11.65
N PHE A 81 -9.74 16.03 -10.76
CA PHE A 81 -10.18 17.40 -10.45
C PHE A 81 -9.48 18.01 -9.24
N ILE A 82 -8.63 17.25 -8.54
CA ILE A 82 -7.85 17.73 -7.41
C ILE A 82 -6.55 18.31 -7.96
N SER A 83 -6.37 19.63 -7.78
CA SER A 83 -5.14 20.31 -8.18
C SER A 83 -3.95 19.70 -7.46
N ALA A 84 -2.78 19.68 -8.12
CA ALA A 84 -1.56 19.17 -7.49
C ALA A 84 -1.22 19.91 -6.17
N THR A 85 -1.59 21.19 -6.05
CA THR A 85 -1.42 22.00 -4.84
C THR A 85 -2.34 21.61 -3.69
N ASP A 86 -3.45 20.95 -3.99
CA ASP A 86 -4.46 20.53 -3.01
C ASP A 86 -4.23 19.09 -2.53
N ARG A 87 -3.22 18.40 -3.08
CA ARG A 87 -2.82 17.07 -2.65
C ARG A 87 -1.96 17.16 -1.39
N PRO A 88 -2.26 16.37 -0.33
CA PRO A 88 -1.48 16.41 0.89
C PRO A 88 -0.08 15.85 0.68
N LYS A 89 0.92 16.46 1.31
CA LYS A 89 2.25 15.87 1.49
C LYS A 89 2.20 14.77 2.54
N VAL A 90 2.66 13.58 2.18
CA VAL A 90 2.51 12.36 2.98
C VAL A 90 3.87 11.82 3.37
N LEU A 91 4.12 11.70 4.66
CA LEU A 91 5.27 10.99 5.21
C LEU A 91 4.80 9.63 5.72
N VAL A 92 5.52 8.56 5.35
CA VAL A 92 5.27 7.23 5.92
C VAL A 92 6.47 6.76 6.72
N LEU A 93 6.20 6.19 7.89
CA LEU A 93 7.21 5.68 8.82
C LEU A 93 7.07 4.16 8.94
N ASP A 94 8.15 3.42 8.69
CA ASP A 94 8.23 1.98 8.96
C ASP A 94 8.38 1.71 10.46
N GLN A 95 9.00 2.66 11.18
CA GLN A 95 9.28 2.52 12.61
C GLN A 95 9.39 3.89 13.28
N ILE A 96 8.95 3.98 14.54
CA ILE A 96 9.06 5.20 15.36
C ILE A 96 10.43 5.29 16.06
N GLN A 97 10.94 4.17 16.57
CA GLN A 97 12.20 4.15 17.34
C GLN A 97 13.10 2.95 16.97
N PRO A 98 14.26 3.18 16.31
CA PRO A 98 14.65 4.44 15.67
C PRO A 98 13.62 4.89 14.64
N LEU A 99 13.59 6.20 14.37
CA LEU A 99 12.71 6.77 13.36
C LEU A 99 13.18 6.30 11.97
N GLU A 100 12.35 5.51 11.29
CA GLU A 100 12.63 5.00 9.96
C GLU A 100 11.56 5.46 8.98
N ILE A 101 11.97 6.29 8.02
CA ILE A 101 11.10 6.79 6.95
C ILE A 101 11.06 5.76 5.83
N ASN A 102 9.86 5.36 5.41
CA ASN A 102 9.69 4.44 4.31
C ASN A 102 10.08 5.12 2.97
N ARG A 103 10.98 4.46 2.23
CA ARG A 103 11.49 4.93 0.92
C ARG A 103 11.21 3.93 -0.20
N SER A 104 10.29 2.99 0.01
CA SER A 104 9.92 1.98 -0.99
C SER A 104 9.34 2.65 -2.24
N ALA A 105 9.89 2.33 -3.42
CA ALA A 105 9.40 2.87 -4.68
C ALA A 105 7.91 2.55 -4.90
N TYR A 106 7.50 1.33 -4.51
CA TYR A 106 6.11 0.88 -4.53
C TYR A 106 5.19 1.80 -3.74
N LEU A 107 5.51 2.04 -2.45
CA LEU A 107 4.65 2.84 -1.58
C LEU A 107 4.62 4.31 -2.00
N GLN A 108 5.76 4.82 -2.48
CA GLN A 108 5.86 6.16 -3.04
C GLN A 108 4.94 6.33 -4.25
N GLU A 109 4.85 5.32 -5.11
CA GLU A 109 3.93 5.33 -6.25
C GLU A 109 2.47 5.15 -5.82
N ALA A 110 2.20 4.22 -4.89
CA ALA A 110 0.87 3.99 -4.33
C ALA A 110 0.28 5.28 -3.73
N ILE A 111 1.08 6.09 -3.02
CA ILE A 111 0.66 7.40 -2.49
C ILE A 111 0.27 8.37 -3.60
N LYS A 112 1.02 8.41 -4.72
CA LYS A 112 0.69 9.29 -5.85
C LYS A 112 -0.61 8.89 -6.51
N ILE A 113 -0.80 7.58 -6.71
CA ILE A 113 -2.04 7.01 -7.26
C ILE A 113 -3.21 7.38 -6.34
N ALA A 114 -3.07 7.20 -5.02
CA ALA A 114 -4.04 7.57 -3.98
C ALA A 114 -4.27 9.09 -3.81
N GLY A 115 -3.57 9.94 -4.57
CA GLY A 115 -3.81 11.39 -4.59
C GLY A 115 -3.04 12.18 -3.54
N GLY A 116 -1.93 11.65 -3.04
CA GLY A 116 -0.96 12.37 -2.20
C GLY A 116 0.31 12.77 -2.95
N ILE A 117 1.20 13.43 -2.22
CA ILE A 117 2.58 13.76 -2.63
C ILE A 117 3.51 13.12 -1.59
N PRO A 118 4.26 12.07 -1.92
CA PRO A 118 5.11 11.46 -0.91
C PRO A 118 6.30 12.37 -0.61
N VAL A 119 6.66 12.49 0.67
CA VAL A 119 7.81 13.25 1.14
C VAL A 119 8.70 12.37 2.02
N THR A 120 9.97 12.77 2.16
CA THR A 120 10.92 12.08 3.06
C THR A 120 11.55 13.02 4.07
N THR A 121 10.93 14.19 4.24
CA THR A 121 11.34 15.23 5.18
C THR A 121 10.17 15.48 6.12
N GLU A 122 10.42 15.32 7.42
CA GLU A 122 9.40 15.19 8.46
C GLU A 122 8.54 16.44 8.60
N ASN A 123 9.17 17.62 8.56
CA ASN A 123 8.49 18.89 8.75
C ASN A 123 7.66 19.34 7.53
N GLU A 124 7.81 18.68 6.38
CA GLU A 124 7.02 18.96 5.18
C GLU A 124 5.67 18.25 5.17
N ALA A 125 5.46 17.27 6.07
CA ALA A 125 4.29 16.43 6.05
C ALA A 125 3.01 17.20 6.41
N ASP A 126 1.98 17.08 5.56
CA ASP A 126 0.60 17.45 5.87
C ASP A 126 -0.15 16.28 6.53
N LYS A 127 0.29 15.04 6.25
CA LYS A 127 -0.21 13.79 6.85
C LYS A 127 0.97 12.87 7.17
N ILE A 128 0.93 12.21 8.33
CA ILE A 128 1.91 11.19 8.73
C ILE A 128 1.18 9.86 8.87
N ILE A 129 1.71 8.81 8.23
CA ILE A 129 1.22 7.43 8.37
C ILE A 129 2.33 6.62 9.03
N VAL A 130 2.01 5.95 10.13
CA VAL A 130 2.93 5.01 10.81
C VAL A 130 2.50 3.60 10.47
N ILE A 131 3.37 2.81 9.86
CA ILE A 131 3.16 1.37 9.68
C ILE A 131 3.47 0.70 11.01
N GLY A 132 2.46 0.12 11.65
CA GLY A 132 2.63 -0.44 12.97
C GLY A 132 1.37 -1.08 13.49
N HIS A 133 1.53 -2.31 13.99
CA HIS A 133 0.44 -3.11 14.54
C HIS A 133 0.64 -3.31 16.04
N GLY A 134 -0.48 -3.39 16.76
CA GLY A 134 -0.51 -3.70 18.19
C GLY A 134 -0.16 -2.53 19.12
N GLU A 135 -0.23 -2.80 20.42
CA GLU A 135 -0.15 -1.79 21.49
C GLU A 135 1.16 -1.00 21.50
N GLN A 136 2.27 -1.61 21.07
CA GLN A 136 3.59 -0.98 21.10
C GLN A 136 3.67 0.25 20.21
N THR A 137 3.02 0.23 19.04
CA THR A 137 2.95 1.41 18.16
C THR A 137 2.27 2.56 18.89
N PHE A 138 1.12 2.33 19.51
CA PHE A 138 0.38 3.36 20.25
C PHE A 138 1.15 3.92 21.45
N ILE A 139 1.91 3.07 22.17
CA ILE A 139 2.76 3.50 23.29
C ILE A 139 3.88 4.44 22.80
N GLN A 140 4.38 4.24 21.59
CA GLN A 140 5.48 5.02 21.01
C GLN A 140 5.00 6.31 20.31
N ILE A 141 3.73 6.43 19.93
CA ILE A 141 3.20 7.64 19.27
C ILE A 141 3.50 8.91 20.08
N PRO A 142 3.26 8.99 21.41
CA PRO A 142 3.65 10.17 22.19
C PRO A 142 5.13 10.55 22.05
N GLN A 143 6.03 9.59 21.85
CA GLN A 143 7.45 9.87 21.62
C GLN A 143 7.70 10.44 20.22
N LEU A 144 7.03 9.89 19.19
CA LEU A 144 7.06 10.42 17.83
C LEU A 144 6.65 11.90 17.80
N LEU A 145 5.54 12.22 18.47
CA LEU A 145 4.96 13.56 18.54
C LEU A 145 5.89 14.59 19.21
N ASN A 146 6.77 14.14 20.10
CA ASN A 146 7.75 14.98 20.79
C ASN A 146 9.04 15.20 19.99
N THR A 147 9.20 14.54 18.83
CA THR A 147 10.37 14.73 17.96
C THR A 147 10.30 16.10 17.29
N ALA A 148 11.32 16.95 17.45
CA ALA A 148 11.26 18.35 17.01
C ALA A 148 10.87 18.55 15.53
N ALA A 149 11.34 17.67 14.63
CA ALA A 149 11.00 17.74 13.21
C ALA A 149 9.53 17.35 12.92
N ILE A 150 8.98 16.38 13.66
CA ILE A 150 7.58 15.96 13.56
C ILE A 150 6.66 16.99 14.20
N ALA A 151 6.99 17.46 15.40
CA ALA A 151 6.22 18.44 16.16
C ALA A 151 6.03 19.77 15.42
N SER A 152 6.91 20.10 14.48
CA SER A 152 6.84 21.31 13.64
C SER A 152 6.16 21.09 12.27
N SER A 153 5.71 19.87 11.97
CA SER A 153 5.00 19.55 10.73
C SER A 153 3.54 20.01 10.78
N LYS A 154 2.96 20.25 9.59
CA LYS A 154 1.52 20.53 9.46
C LYS A 154 0.65 19.35 9.86
N ALA A 155 1.18 18.12 9.76
CA ALA A 155 0.47 16.93 10.19
C ALA A 155 0.08 17.01 11.68
N ILE A 156 0.93 17.56 12.54
CA ILE A 156 0.61 17.74 13.96
C ILE A 156 -0.36 18.91 14.15
N GLU A 157 -0.16 20.02 13.44
CA GLU A 157 -1.06 21.18 13.49
C GLU A 157 -2.50 20.83 13.09
N LEU A 158 -2.67 19.93 12.13
CA LEU A 158 -3.96 19.55 11.52
C LEU A 158 -4.53 18.23 12.08
N ASP A 159 -3.92 17.65 13.11
CA ASP A 159 -4.33 16.36 13.71
C ASP A 159 -4.39 15.22 12.67
N GLN A 160 -3.40 15.16 11.78
CA GLN A 160 -3.32 14.24 10.63
C GLN A 160 -2.26 13.15 10.84
N VAL A 161 -2.35 12.43 11.95
CA VAL A 161 -1.50 11.27 12.25
C VAL A 161 -2.34 9.99 12.15
N PHE A 162 -1.89 9.07 11.32
CA PHE A 162 -2.58 7.82 11.03
C PHE A 162 -1.67 6.63 11.36
N ILE A 163 -2.28 5.53 11.76
CA ILE A 163 -1.62 4.27 12.06
C ILE A 163 -2.19 3.23 11.11
N MET A 164 -1.33 2.64 10.29
CA MET A 164 -1.68 1.52 9.43
C MET A 164 -1.49 0.23 10.22
N THR A 165 -2.60 -0.38 10.60
CA THR A 165 -2.67 -1.55 11.49
C THR A 165 -2.65 -2.87 10.75
N SER A 166 -2.89 -2.86 9.44
CA SER A 166 -2.82 -4.06 8.60
C SER A 166 -1.40 -4.64 8.55
N GLU A 167 -1.24 -5.91 8.96
CA GLU A 167 0.08 -6.56 9.10
C GLU A 167 0.84 -6.70 7.76
N GLN A 168 0.12 -6.78 6.64
CA GLN A 168 0.71 -6.99 5.32
C GLN A 168 0.99 -5.68 4.58
N PHE A 169 0.54 -4.54 5.12
CA PHE A 169 0.63 -3.26 4.41
C PHE A 169 2.07 -2.92 4.03
N ALA A 170 2.28 -2.74 2.72
CA ALA A 170 3.55 -2.40 2.10
C ALA A 170 4.72 -3.37 2.39
N GLN A 171 4.47 -4.54 3.00
CA GLN A 171 5.50 -5.54 3.31
C GLN A 171 5.90 -6.36 2.09
N ILE A 172 4.93 -6.64 1.22
CA ILE A 172 5.12 -7.41 -0.02
C ILE A 172 4.47 -6.59 -1.13
N PRO A 173 5.27 -5.86 -1.94
CA PRO A 173 4.75 -5.08 -3.06
C PRO A 173 3.81 -5.92 -3.94
N GLY A 174 2.62 -5.39 -4.19
CA GLY A 174 1.62 -6.04 -5.03
C GLY A 174 0.75 -7.09 -4.34
N TYR A 175 1.04 -7.50 -3.10
CA TYR A 175 0.27 -8.54 -2.41
C TYR A 175 -1.19 -8.12 -2.21
N ASN A 176 -1.44 -6.96 -1.60
CA ASN A 176 -2.79 -6.42 -1.39
C ASN A 176 -3.03 -5.15 -2.22
N TYR A 177 -2.53 -5.11 -3.46
CA TYR A 177 -2.43 -3.89 -4.27
C TYR A 177 -3.65 -2.95 -4.20
N LEU A 178 -4.84 -3.46 -4.54
CA LEU A 178 -6.07 -2.66 -4.54
C LEU A 178 -6.47 -2.19 -3.14
N SER A 179 -6.48 -3.08 -2.15
CA SER A 179 -6.87 -2.73 -0.78
C SER A 179 -5.92 -1.72 -0.13
N GLU A 180 -4.63 -1.76 -0.46
CA GLU A 180 -3.65 -0.77 -0.01
C GLU A 180 -3.90 0.59 -0.67
N LEU A 181 -4.22 0.63 -1.97
CA LEU A 181 -4.59 1.87 -2.67
C LEU A 181 -5.88 2.47 -2.11
N GLU A 182 -6.90 1.65 -1.85
CA GLU A 182 -8.16 2.07 -1.25
C GLU A 182 -7.95 2.67 0.15
N SER A 183 -7.21 1.97 1.02
CA SER A 183 -6.86 2.46 2.35
C SER A 183 -6.12 3.79 2.31
N LEU A 184 -5.14 3.93 1.40
CA LEU A 184 -4.45 5.20 1.19
C LEU A 184 -5.41 6.28 0.68
N ALA A 185 -6.27 5.97 -0.29
CA ALA A 185 -7.20 6.96 -0.85
C ALA A 185 -8.21 7.46 0.19
N GLU A 186 -8.67 6.62 1.11
CA GLU A 186 -9.49 7.03 2.25
C GLU A 186 -8.75 8.03 3.16
N ILE A 187 -7.52 7.70 3.56
CA ILE A 187 -6.71 8.56 4.45
C ILE A 187 -6.41 9.90 3.77
N LEU A 188 -6.03 9.86 2.50
CA LEU A 188 -5.51 11.01 1.78
C LEU A 188 -6.63 11.91 1.25
N GLN A 189 -7.74 11.32 0.83
CA GLN A 189 -8.83 12.00 0.13
C GLN A 189 -10.22 11.57 0.67
N PRO A 190 -10.49 11.68 1.99
CA PRO A 190 -11.68 11.14 2.65
C PRO A 190 -13.01 11.77 2.17
N LYS A 191 -12.95 12.92 1.48
CA LYS A 191 -14.13 13.56 0.87
C LYS A 191 -14.63 12.82 -0.37
N TYR A 192 -13.77 12.00 -1.00
CA TYR A 192 -14.04 11.34 -2.27
C TYR A 192 -14.11 9.82 -2.15
N PHE A 193 -13.45 9.25 -1.15
CA PHE A 193 -13.30 7.81 -0.97
C PHE A 193 -13.75 7.37 0.41
N VAL A 194 -14.65 6.40 0.43
CA VAL A 194 -15.15 5.70 1.62
C VAL A 194 -15.40 4.25 1.20
N TYR A 195 -14.42 3.40 1.46
CA TYR A 195 -14.36 1.96 1.21
C TYR A 195 -14.61 1.13 2.49
N GLY A 196 -14.42 1.72 3.67
CA GLY A 196 -14.64 1.09 4.98
C GLY A 196 -13.39 0.45 5.60
N HIS A 197 -12.18 0.91 5.25
CA HIS A 197 -10.95 0.37 5.85
C HIS A 197 -10.63 0.98 7.23
N GLU A 198 -11.20 2.15 7.56
CA GLU A 198 -11.07 2.75 8.89
C GLU A 198 -11.56 1.78 9.98
N GLY A 199 -10.72 1.56 11.00
CA GLY A 199 -10.98 0.63 12.09
C GLY A 199 -10.58 -0.83 11.80
N ASN A 200 -10.35 -1.18 10.53
CA ASN A 200 -9.91 -2.51 10.11
C ASN A 200 -8.41 -2.49 9.73
N ASP A 201 -8.05 -1.66 8.76
CA ASP A 201 -6.69 -1.59 8.21
C ASP A 201 -5.91 -0.37 8.70
N TRP A 202 -6.62 0.70 9.09
CA TRP A 202 -6.00 1.91 9.60
C TRP A 202 -6.85 2.61 10.67
N LEU A 203 -6.20 3.43 11.49
CA LEU A 203 -6.82 4.26 12.52
C LEU A 203 -6.20 5.67 12.50
N GLN A 204 -6.99 6.70 12.80
CA GLN A 204 -6.47 8.03 13.08
C GLN A 204 -6.13 8.15 14.57
N PHE A 205 -4.93 8.65 14.87
CA PHE A 205 -4.55 9.01 16.23
C PHE A 205 -4.96 10.46 16.51
N GLN A 206 -5.92 10.64 17.42
CA GLN A 206 -6.38 11.97 17.83
C GLN A 206 -5.46 12.53 18.93
N LEU A 207 -4.98 13.75 18.74
CA LEU A 207 -4.10 14.45 19.67
C LEU A 207 -4.83 15.08 20.88
N SER A 208 -6.16 15.00 20.92
CA SER A 208 -7.05 15.65 21.91
C SER A 208 -7.13 14.94 23.27
#